data_AF-A0A3D0HMU1-F1
#
_entry.id   AF-A0A3D0HMU1-F1
#
_cell.length_a   1.000
_cell.length_b   1.000
_cell.length_c   1.000
_cell.angle_alpha   90.00
_cell.angle_beta   90.00
_cell.angle_gamma   90.00
#
_symmetry.space_group_name_H-M   'P 1'
#
loop_
_entity.id
_entity.type
_entity.pdbx_description
1 polymer ?
#
loop_
_entity_poly.entity_id
_entity_poly.type
_entity_poly.pdbx_seq_one_letter_code
_entity_poly.pdbx_strand_id
1 'polypeptide(L)' 'DTGAHGYAMGYNYNGKLKSAELLLKEDGSVRMIRRAETPKDYFATFDFCDILKNMKY' A
#
# COMPACT_ATOMS: atom_id res chain seq x y z
N ASP A 1 9.07 -16.29 -7.96
CA ASP A 1 7.74 -16.60 -8.50
C ASP A 1 6.68 -16.00 -7.58
N THR A 2 6.45 -14.69 -7.71
CA THR A 2 5.55 -13.92 -6.84
C THR A 2 4.70 -12.92 -7.63
N GLY A 3 4.80 -12.93 -8.97
CA GLY A 3 4.14 -11.97 -9.85
C GLY A 3 2.64 -12.20 -9.99
N ALA A 4 2.17 -13.44 -9.75
CA ALA A 4 0.76 -13.78 -9.66
C ALA A 4 0.39 -14.10 -8.20
N HIS A 5 -0.84 -13.78 -7.80
CA HIS A 5 -1.42 -14.00 -6.46
C HIS A 5 -0.69 -13.36 -5.26
N GLY A 6 0.54 -12.87 -5.41
CA GLY A 6 1.29 -12.23 -4.32
C GLY A 6 0.61 -10.97 -3.79
N TYR A 7 0.64 -9.88 -4.57
CA TYR A 7 0.02 -8.63 -4.14
C TYR A 7 -1.52 -8.74 -4.04
N ALA A 8 -2.15 -9.47 -4.97
CA ALA A 8 -3.60 -9.60 -5.06
C ALA A 8 -4.24 -10.26 -3.83
N MET A 9 -3.54 -11.20 -3.19
CA MET A 9 -4.02 -11.90 -2.00
C MET A 9 -3.42 -11.35 -0.70
N GLY A 10 -2.59 -10.32 -0.75
CA GLY A 10 -2.00 -9.71 0.43
C GLY A 10 -2.98 -8.88 1.26
N TYR A 11 -2.76 -8.81 2.56
CA TYR A 11 -3.60 -8.11 3.54
C TYR A 11 -2.74 -7.46 4.63
N ASN A 12 -3.30 -6.48 5.33
CA ASN A 12 -2.63 -5.71 6.38
C ASN A 12 -2.65 -6.42 7.75
N TYR A 13 -2.50 -7.74 7.78
CA TYR A 13 -2.44 -8.49 9.04
C TYR A 13 -1.28 -7.99 9.91
N ASN A 14 -1.50 -7.91 11.23
CA ASN A 14 -0.59 -7.28 12.20
C ASN A 14 -0.26 -5.79 11.90
N GLY A 15 -1.15 -5.07 11.20
CA GLY A 15 -0.97 -3.65 10.92
C GLY A 15 0.16 -3.34 9.93
N LYS A 16 0.66 -4.33 9.18
CA LYS A 16 1.69 -4.10 8.17
C LYS A 16 1.09 -3.41 6.94
N LEU A 17 1.68 -2.30 6.52
CA LEU A 17 1.28 -1.56 5.33
C LEU A 17 1.73 -2.31 4.06
N LYS A 18 0.92 -2.29 3.00
CA LYS A 18 1.30 -2.92 1.73
C LYS A 18 2.48 -2.21 1.08
N SER A 19 3.38 -3.01 0.52
CA SER A 19 4.56 -2.54 -0.20
C SER A 19 4.21 -1.82 -1.50
N ALA A 20 5.14 -0.98 -1.97
CA ALA A 20 5.10 -0.47 -3.34
C ALA A 20 5.33 -1.61 -4.36
N GLU A 21 4.87 -1.40 -5.59
CA GLU A 21 5.18 -2.26 -6.75
C GLU A 21 5.88 -1.43 -7.83
N LEU A 22 6.98 -1.96 -8.35
CA LEU A 22 7.83 -1.35 -9.37
C LEU A 22 7.84 -2.24 -10.62
N LEU A 23 7.77 -1.60 -11.78
CA LEU A 23 7.92 -2.23 -13.09
C LEU A 23 9.25 -1.81 -13.70
N LEU A 24 10.17 -2.76 -13.85
CA LEU A 24 11.35 -2.59 -14.70
C LEU A 24 10.94 -2.79 -16.16
N LYS A 25 11.23 -1.80 -17.01
CA LYS A 25 10.94 -1.86 -18.44
C LYS A 25 12.13 -2.40 -19.24
N GLU A 26 11.89 -2.71 -20.51
CA GLU A 26 12.91 -3.20 -21.44
C GLU A 26 14.06 -2.22 -21.68
N ASP A 27 13.79 -0.91 -21.60
CA ASP A 27 14.79 0.16 -21.70
C ASP A 27 15.63 0.35 -20.42
N GLY A 28 15.42 -0.51 -19.40
CA GLY A 28 16.08 -0.43 -18.10
C GLY A 28 15.50 0.62 -17.16
N SER A 29 14.52 1.41 -17.58
CA SER A 29 13.85 2.37 -16.70
C SER A 29 12.94 1.68 -15.71
N VAL A 30 12.84 2.22 -14.49
CA VAL A 30 11.93 1.72 -13.45
C VAL A 30 10.76 2.66 -13.32
N ARG A 31 9.53 2.12 -13.37
CA ARG A 31 8.29 2.85 -13.15
C ARG A 31 7.61 2.32 -11.89
N MET A 32 7.24 3.23 -10.98
CA MET A 32 6.32 2.87 -9.91
C MET A 32 4.92 2.67 -10.48
N ILE A 33 4.37 1.48 -10.34
CA ILE A 33 3.01 1.13 -10.78
C ILE A 33 2.03 1.08 -9.61
N ARG A 34 2.54 0.97 -8.38
CA ARG A 34 1.78 1.13 -7.15
C ARG A 34 2.65 1.73 -6.06
N ARG A 35 2.16 2.77 -5.39
CA ARG A 35 2.84 3.35 -4.22
C ARG A 35 2.67 2.45 -2.98
N ALA A 36 3.61 2.56 -2.04
CA ALA A 36 3.43 1.97 -0.72
C ALA A 36 2.22 2.59 -0.01
N GLU A 37 1.54 1.79 0.81
CA GLU A 37 0.51 2.30 1.69
C GLU A 37 1.12 3.15 2.80
N THR A 38 0.33 4.11 3.24
CA THR A 38 0.59 4.96 4.40
C THR A 38 -0.39 4.59 5.52
N PRO A 39 -0.13 4.97 6.78
CA PRO A 39 -1.10 4.80 7.84
C PRO A 39 -2.47 5.43 7.53
N LYS A 40 -2.50 6.55 6.79
CA LYS A 40 -3.74 7.18 6.33
C LYS A 40 -4.59 6.26 5.44
N ASP A 41 -3.95 5.48 4.57
CA ASP A 41 -4.66 4.52 3.71
C ASP A 41 -5.23 3.37 4.54
N TYR A 42 -4.44 2.87 5.49
CA TYR A 42 -4.84 1.74 6.34
C TYR A 42 -6.06 2.06 7.21
N PHE A 43 -6.16 3.30 7.68
CA PHE A 43 -7.29 3.78 8.47
C PHE A 43 -8.34 4.54 7.66
N ALA A 44 -8.29 4.49 6.32
CA ALA A 44 -9.17 5.31 5.48
C ALA A 44 -10.67 5.08 5.71
N THR A 45 -11.05 3.90 6.22
CA THR A 45 -12.45 3.52 6.52
C THR A 45 -12.92 3.89 7.92
N PHE A 46 -12.07 4.51 8.75
CA PHE A 46 -12.45 5.04 10.06
C PHE A 46 -13.02 6.47 9.97
N ASP A 47 -13.54 6.85 8.80
CA ASP A 47 -14.10 8.17 8.46
C ASP A 47 -15.49 8.42 9.09
N PHE A 48 -16.06 7.42 9.75
CA PHE A 48 -17.31 7.54 10.50
C PHE A 48 -17.14 8.18 11.89
N CYS A 49 -15.89 8.38 12.35
CA CYS A 49 -15.61 8.98 13.66
C CYS A 49 -14.41 9.93 13.63
N ASP A 50 -14.39 10.87 14.58
CA ASP A 50 -13.40 11.94 14.61
C ASP A 50 -12.09 11.55 15.31
N ILE A 51 -11.95 10.28 15.70
CA ILE A 51 -10.85 9.80 16.57
C ILE A 51 -9.47 9.97 15.92
N LEU A 52 -9.40 9.99 14.59
CA LEU A 52 -8.14 10.11 13.83
C LEU A 52 -7.91 11.50 13.24
N LYS A 53 -8.81 12.49 13.46
CA LYS A 53 -8.74 13.82 12.81
C LYS A 53 -7.42 14.57 13.07
N ASN A 54 -6.82 14.35 14.23
CA ASN A 54 -5.59 15.05 14.66
C ASN A 54 -4.34 14.16 14.62
N MET A 55 -4.45 12.93 14.09
CA MET A 55 -3.32 12.02 14.01
C MET A 55 -2.35 12.50 12.92
N LYS A 56 -1.07 12.66 13.28
CA LYS A 56 -0.01 12.93 12.32
C LYS A 56 0.59 11.58 11.90
N TYR A 57 0.51 11.28 10.62
CA TYR A 57 1.04 10.07 10.00
C TYR A 57 2.41 10.32 9.38
#